data_AF-A0A336MTH4-F1
#
_entry.id   AF-A0A336MTH4-F1
#
_cell.length_a   1.000
_cell.length_b   1.000
_cell.length_c   1.000
_cell.angle_alpha   90.00
_cell.angle_beta   90.00
_cell.angle_gamma   90.00
#
_symmetry.space_group_name_H-M   'P 1'
#
loop_
_entity.id
_entity.type
_entity.pdbx_description
1 polymer ?
#
loop_
_entity_poly.entity_id
_entity_poly.type
_entity_poly.pdbx_seq_one_letter_code
_entity_poly.pdbx_strand_id
1 'polypeptide(L)'
;MALFAFCILNLKSLRWLPKTAMSPRQGYHDSTHADFILVIGVSRPKLAAVFISVMLISLFLTFHILYDSAVISLQTSTIPDTSRMAILSNSVPNNGDSIVSQQHQNSPPDDFSSNNNNDVNVRRSLPYFSIFNHVPPPPPSVSLNSISNINNNNNNNNRVHFPKTSRRLPQCLIIGVRKCGTRALLEMLYLHPRIQKAAGEVHFFDRDENYLKGLEWYRKKMPHSFRGQITIEKSPSYFVTPEVPERVKAMNSSIKLLLIVREPVTRAISDYTQLKAHAATAAVPQSVPPPVAKNFEELALLPNGTVNELYRPLTLSMYHLHVHRWLEVFPREQILFVNGDQLIEDPISQVRRIESFLEIEPRIKASNFYFNETKGFYCLRNETGDKCLRETKGRKHPHIDPNVISKLRRFFAEHNQKFYELIGEDMGWPEE
;
A
#
# COMPACT_ATOMS: atom_id res chain seq x y z
N MET A 1 13.35 36.46 30.68
CA MET A 1 14.14 36.95 29.52
C MET A 1 14.66 35.84 28.60
N ALA A 2 14.81 34.57 29.04
CA ALA A 2 15.20 33.47 28.15
C ALA A 2 14.07 32.95 27.22
N LEU A 3 12.79 33.12 27.60
CA LEU A 3 11.65 32.68 26.77
C LEU A 3 11.41 33.53 25.50
N PHE A 4 11.79 34.81 25.52
CA PHE A 4 11.57 35.69 24.36
C PHE A 4 12.55 35.41 23.21
N ALA A 5 13.76 34.95 23.54
CA ALA A 5 14.79 34.60 22.56
C ALA A 5 14.47 33.31 21.78
N PHE A 6 13.80 32.34 22.40
CA PHE A 6 13.45 31.07 21.75
C PHE A 6 12.31 31.22 20.73
N CYS A 7 11.36 32.13 20.99
CA CYS A 7 10.31 32.47 20.03
C CYS A 7 10.88 33.22 18.82
N ILE A 8 11.76 34.21 19.01
CA ILE A 8 12.27 35.03 17.89
C ILE A 8 13.20 34.24 16.96
N LEU A 9 13.90 33.20 17.44
CA LEU A 9 14.76 32.37 16.60
C LEU A 9 14.00 31.41 15.66
N ASN A 10 12.75 31.04 15.98
CA ASN A 10 11.92 30.16 15.14
C ASN A 10 11.06 30.91 14.10
N LEU A 11 10.98 32.24 14.18
CA LEU A 11 10.23 33.07 13.22
C LEU A 11 11.03 33.42 11.94
N LYS A 12 12.32 33.08 11.85
CA LYS A 12 13.16 33.32 10.66
C LYS A 12 12.87 32.40 9.45
N SER A 13 11.90 31.47 9.54
CA SER A 13 11.53 30.59 8.41
C SER A 13 10.20 30.94 7.72
N LEU A 14 9.59 32.08 8.06
CA LEU A 14 8.44 32.59 7.30
C LEU A 14 8.92 33.11 5.94
N ARG A 15 8.77 32.28 4.90
CA ARG A 15 8.79 32.76 3.51
C ARG A 15 7.69 33.80 3.37
N TRP A 16 8.10 35.02 3.05
CA TRP A 16 7.20 36.06 2.58
C TRP A 16 6.51 35.57 1.30
N LEU A 17 5.17 35.53 1.32
CA LEU A 17 4.37 35.31 0.12
C LEU A 17 4.51 36.53 -0.82
N PRO A 18 4.56 36.34 -2.15
CA PRO A 18 4.52 37.46 -3.08
C PRO A 18 3.19 38.21 -2.96
N LYS A 19 3.20 39.53 -3.26
CA LYS A 19 2.04 40.45 -3.22
C LYS A 19 0.83 39.98 -4.08
N THR A 20 0.97 38.94 -4.87
CA THR A 20 -0.09 38.32 -5.70
C THR A 20 -1.06 37.44 -4.92
N ALA A 21 -0.79 37.13 -3.64
CA ALA A 21 -1.67 36.32 -2.80
C ALA A 21 -2.79 37.11 -2.08
N MET A 22 -2.93 38.40 -2.38
CA MET A 22 -3.98 39.28 -1.82
C MET A 22 -5.05 39.52 -2.89
N SER A 23 -6.25 38.97 -2.70
CA SER A 23 -7.43 39.35 -3.50
C SER A 23 -8.37 40.24 -2.67
N PRO A 24 -8.93 41.32 -3.24
CA PRO A 24 -9.94 42.11 -2.56
C PRO A 24 -11.20 41.28 -2.31
N ARG A 25 -11.84 41.49 -1.16
CA ARG A 25 -13.17 40.93 -0.87
C ARG A 25 -14.16 41.46 -1.91
N GLN A 26 -14.80 40.56 -2.65
CA GLN A 26 -15.75 40.95 -3.67
C GLN A 26 -17.01 41.54 -3.01
N GLY A 27 -17.28 42.81 -3.31
CA GLY A 27 -18.49 43.53 -2.89
C GLY A 27 -18.30 44.53 -1.75
N TYR A 28 -17.56 45.62 -1.98
CA TYR A 28 -17.77 46.90 -1.28
C TYR A 28 -17.12 48.05 -2.07
N HIS A 29 -17.92 49.01 -2.51
CA HIS A 29 -17.47 50.27 -3.08
C HIS A 29 -17.40 51.30 -1.94
N ASP A 30 -16.27 51.40 -1.24
CA ASP A 30 -15.85 52.67 -0.64
C ASP A 30 -14.37 52.67 -0.28
N SER A 31 -13.67 53.74 -0.63
CA SER A 31 -12.22 53.82 -0.73
C SER A 31 -11.56 54.51 0.47
N THR A 32 -11.74 54.00 1.70
CA THR A 32 -11.00 54.53 2.87
C THR A 32 -10.56 53.52 3.94
N HIS A 33 -11.05 52.28 3.97
CA HIS A 33 -10.52 51.24 4.87
C HIS A 33 -10.57 49.85 4.22
N ALA A 34 -9.42 49.38 3.73
CA ALA A 34 -9.30 48.02 3.21
C ALA A 34 -9.03 47.04 4.36
N ASP A 35 -10.05 46.29 4.77
CA ASP A 35 -9.90 45.14 5.68
C ASP A 35 -9.25 43.97 4.92
N PHE A 36 -8.00 43.66 5.25
CA PHE A 36 -7.27 42.52 4.72
C PHE A 36 -7.50 41.29 5.58
N ILE A 37 -8.08 40.23 5.00
CA ILE A 37 -8.15 38.92 5.66
C ILE A 37 -6.83 38.17 5.37
N LEU A 38 -5.99 38.04 6.39
CA LEU A 38 -4.79 37.21 6.33
C LEU A 38 -5.14 35.74 6.61
N VAL A 39 -5.31 34.94 5.56
CA VAL A 39 -5.49 33.49 5.71
C VAL A 39 -4.13 32.84 5.93
N ILE A 40 -3.78 32.58 7.19
CA ILE A 40 -2.57 31.83 7.55
C ILE A 40 -2.88 30.32 7.44
N GLY A 41 -2.44 29.71 6.35
CA GLY A 41 -2.46 28.25 6.21
C GLY A 41 -1.43 27.60 7.15
N VAL A 42 -1.86 27.19 8.34
CA VAL A 42 -1.03 26.38 9.25
C VAL A 42 -1.25 24.91 8.91
N SER A 43 -0.18 24.15 8.65
CA SER A 43 -0.34 22.71 8.38
C SER A 43 -0.94 22.02 9.61
N ARG A 44 -1.97 21.20 9.39
CA ARG A 44 -2.67 20.43 10.44
C ARG A 44 -1.72 19.74 11.45
N PRO A 45 -0.58 19.13 11.06
CA PRO A 45 0.34 18.54 12.03
C PRO A 45 1.08 19.58 12.89
N LYS A 46 1.37 20.78 12.37
CA LYS A 46 1.99 21.86 13.16
C LYS A 46 1.01 22.43 14.18
N LEU A 47 -0.26 22.59 13.79
CA LEU A 47 -1.31 23.04 14.69
C LEU A 47 -1.57 21.99 15.80
N ALA A 48 -1.62 20.71 15.43
CA ALA A 48 -1.75 19.61 16.39
C ALA A 48 -0.58 19.56 17.39
N ALA A 49 0.66 19.77 16.94
CA ALA A 49 1.83 19.82 17.81
C ALA A 49 1.76 20.97 18.82
N VAL A 50 1.26 22.14 18.41
CA VAL A 50 1.05 23.29 19.30
C VAL A 50 -0.02 22.97 20.34
N PHE A 51 -1.17 22.42 19.94
CA PHE A 51 -2.22 22.03 20.88
C PHE A 51 -1.77 20.98 21.88
N ILE A 52 -1.06 19.94 21.44
CA ILE A 52 -0.51 18.90 22.31
C ILE A 52 0.49 19.50 23.30
N SER A 53 1.33 20.42 22.84
CA SER A 53 2.31 21.09 23.70
C SER A 53 1.63 21.94 24.78
N VAL A 54 0.60 22.70 24.42
CA VAL A 54 -0.19 23.49 25.38
C VAL A 54 -0.92 22.58 26.39
N MET A 55 -1.51 21.47 25.92
CA MET A 55 -2.18 20.51 26.80
C MET A 55 -1.20 19.86 27.79
N LEU A 56 -0.01 19.46 27.33
CA LEU A 56 1.02 18.85 28.20
C LEU A 56 1.55 19.84 29.23
N ILE A 57 1.78 21.11 28.84
CA ILE A 57 2.21 22.17 29.75
C ILE A 57 1.11 22.44 30.78
N SER A 58 -0.16 22.53 30.35
CA SER A 58 -1.30 22.70 31.25
C SER A 58 -1.40 21.54 32.25
N LEU A 59 -1.23 20.30 31.80
CA LEU A 59 -1.27 19.11 32.65
C LEU A 59 -0.13 19.12 33.67
N PHE A 60 1.08 19.48 33.24
CA PHE A 60 2.24 19.60 34.11
C PHE A 60 2.05 20.66 35.20
N LEU A 61 1.54 21.84 34.82
CA LEU A 61 1.22 22.92 35.77
C LEU A 61 0.14 22.49 36.78
N THR A 62 -0.93 21.83 36.33
CA THR A 62 -1.96 21.32 37.25
C THR A 62 -1.41 20.27 38.20
N PHE A 63 -0.52 19.38 37.74
CA PHE A 63 0.11 18.39 38.59
C PHE A 63 1.02 19.04 39.63
N HIS A 64 1.78 20.07 39.24
CA HIS A 64 2.61 20.83 40.17
C HIS A 64 1.78 21.54 41.24
N ILE A 65 0.69 22.20 40.87
CA ILE A 65 -0.20 22.89 41.82
C ILE A 65 -0.84 21.88 42.80
N LEU A 66 -1.29 20.73 42.29
CA LEU A 66 -1.86 19.68 43.14
C LEU A 66 -0.80 19.06 44.07
N TYR A 67 0.41 18.85 43.57
CA TYR A 67 1.54 18.35 44.36
C TYR A 67 1.90 19.32 45.48
N ASP A 68 2.07 20.61 45.18
CA ASP A 68 2.39 21.63 46.18
C ASP A 68 1.26 21.75 47.23
N SER A 69 0.01 21.69 46.79
CA SER A 69 -1.16 21.68 47.69
C SER A 69 -1.17 20.45 48.61
N ALA A 70 -0.83 19.27 48.08
CA ALA A 70 -0.75 18.04 48.87
C ALA A 70 0.41 18.07 49.87
N VAL A 71 1.57 18.62 49.50
CA VAL A 71 2.72 18.79 50.40
C VAL A 71 2.39 19.75 51.53
N ILE A 72 1.75 20.89 51.22
CA ILE A 72 1.31 21.85 52.25
C ILE A 72 0.30 21.19 53.20
N SER A 73 -0.66 20.43 52.67
CA SER A 73 -1.64 19.69 53.48
C SER A 73 -0.98 18.67 54.42
N LEU A 74 0.04 17.95 53.93
CA LEU A 74 0.80 17.00 54.74
C LEU A 74 1.60 17.70 55.84
N GLN A 75 2.21 18.85 55.55
CA GLN A 75 2.93 19.64 56.55
C GLN A 75 1.98 20.22 57.62
N THR A 76 0.79 20.69 57.26
CA THR A 76 -0.21 21.15 58.24
C THR A 76 -0.78 20.03 59.11
N SER A 77 -0.76 18.77 58.63
CA SER A 77 -1.19 17.61 59.41
C SER A 77 -0.14 17.10 60.42
N THR A 78 1.07 17.69 60.42
CA THR A 78 2.16 17.32 61.36
C THR A 78 2.29 18.24 62.58
N ILE A 79 1.28 19.09 62.84
CA ILE A 79 1.18 19.86 64.09
C ILE A 79 0.51 18.98 65.16
N PRO A 80 1.13 18.75 66.33
CA PRO A 80 0.70 17.72 67.27
C PRO A 80 -0.46 18.19 68.16
N ASP A 81 -1.69 17.77 67.85
CA ASP A 81 -2.81 17.86 68.78
C ASP A 81 -2.73 16.74 69.82
N THR A 82 -2.04 17.09 70.92
CA THR A 82 -2.12 16.42 72.22
C THR A 82 -3.52 16.63 72.77
N SER A 83 -4.49 15.76 72.44
CA SER A 83 -5.69 15.47 73.24
C SER A 83 -6.65 14.52 72.49
N ARG A 84 -6.36 13.22 72.45
CA ARG A 84 -7.38 12.16 72.58
C ARG A 84 -6.73 10.90 73.15
N MET A 85 -6.74 10.84 74.48
CA MET A 85 -6.48 9.63 75.24
C MET A 85 -7.44 8.50 74.82
N ALA A 86 -6.84 7.31 74.78
CA ALA A 86 -7.37 6.05 75.30
C ALA A 86 -8.80 5.67 74.90
N ILE A 87 -8.92 4.56 74.17
CA ILE A 87 -9.79 3.42 74.54
C ILE A 87 -9.46 2.25 73.59
N LEU A 88 -9.06 1.14 74.23
CA LEU A 88 -9.09 -0.27 73.80
C LEU A 88 -7.92 -0.85 72.98
N SER A 89 -6.97 -1.33 73.78
CA SER A 89 -6.03 -2.43 73.60
C SER A 89 -6.69 -3.82 73.48
N ASN A 90 -5.94 -4.76 72.88
CA ASN A 90 -5.96 -6.23 73.02
C ASN A 90 -7.14 -6.97 72.33
N SER A 91 -7.02 -8.15 71.70
CA SER A 91 -6.15 -9.32 71.92
C SER A 91 -6.24 -10.31 70.74
N VAL A 92 -5.12 -10.99 70.44
CA VAL A 92 -4.97 -12.25 69.67
C VAL A 92 -4.71 -13.39 70.70
N PRO A 93 -5.15 -14.67 70.53
CA PRO A 93 -4.28 -15.73 69.97
C PRO A 93 -4.91 -16.97 69.28
N ASN A 94 -4.14 -17.46 68.29
CA ASN A 94 -3.78 -18.83 67.82
C ASN A 94 -4.41 -20.11 68.40
N ASN A 95 -4.59 -21.11 67.49
CA ASN A 95 -3.92 -22.44 67.40
C ASN A 95 -4.59 -23.25 66.24
N GLY A 96 -3.98 -24.19 65.51
CA GLY A 96 -2.70 -24.88 65.54
C GLY A 96 -2.72 -26.08 64.55
N ASP A 97 -1.55 -26.72 64.39
CA ASP A 97 -1.22 -28.03 63.77
C ASP A 97 -0.74 -28.05 62.29
N SER A 98 0.57 -28.17 61.95
CA SER A 98 1.64 -29.19 62.19
C SER A 98 1.50 -30.40 61.24
N ILE A 99 2.46 -30.78 60.37
CA ILE A 99 3.69 -31.59 60.61
C ILE A 99 4.54 -31.62 59.28
N VAL A 100 5.77 -31.07 59.15
CA VAL A 100 7.17 -31.65 59.16
C VAL A 100 7.35 -33.03 58.45
N SER A 101 8.34 -33.41 57.61
CA SER A 101 9.81 -33.20 57.60
C SER A 101 10.52 -33.75 56.32
N GLN A 102 11.61 -33.07 55.91
CA GLN A 102 12.97 -33.51 55.44
C GLN A 102 13.14 -34.45 54.20
N GLN A 103 13.88 -34.13 53.12
CA GLN A 103 15.31 -33.78 52.82
C GLN A 103 16.33 -34.95 52.69
N HIS A 104 16.88 -35.13 51.47
CA HIS A 104 18.32 -35.31 51.10
C HIS A 104 18.43 -35.78 49.61
N GLN A 105 19.09 -35.05 48.69
CA GLN A 105 20.52 -34.90 48.36
C GLN A 105 21.13 -35.97 47.41
N ASN A 106 21.77 -35.48 46.33
CA ASN A 106 22.94 -35.98 45.58
C ASN A 106 22.78 -36.35 44.09
N SER A 107 23.76 -35.88 43.32
CA SER A 107 24.11 -36.13 41.90
C SER A 107 25.60 -36.59 41.85
N PRO A 108 26.24 -36.72 40.67
CA PRO A 108 26.16 -37.72 39.59
C PRO A 108 27.45 -38.62 39.58
N PRO A 109 27.80 -39.44 38.55
CA PRO A 109 28.51 -38.94 37.34
C PRO A 109 28.40 -39.78 36.02
N ASP A 110 28.82 -39.13 34.92
CA ASP A 110 29.65 -39.53 33.76
C ASP A 110 29.64 -40.92 33.05
N ASP A 111 29.52 -40.82 31.71
CA ASP A 111 30.51 -41.23 30.67
C ASP A 111 30.33 -42.45 29.71
N PHE A 112 30.86 -42.20 28.50
CA PHE A 112 31.40 -43.09 27.45
C PHE A 112 30.56 -43.71 26.29
N SER A 113 30.84 -43.15 25.10
CA SER A 113 30.97 -43.64 23.70
C SER A 113 30.66 -45.10 23.31
N SER A 114 30.21 -45.33 22.05
CA SER A 114 31.11 -45.62 20.90
C SER A 114 30.36 -45.89 19.57
N ASN A 115 31.12 -45.78 18.48
CA ASN A 115 30.82 -45.88 17.04
C ASN A 115 30.34 -47.27 16.55
N ASN A 116 29.70 -47.32 15.37
CA ASN A 116 30.32 -47.83 14.12
C ASN A 116 29.35 -47.96 12.93
N ASN A 117 29.72 -47.30 11.83
CA ASN A 117 29.98 -47.84 10.48
C ASN A 117 28.96 -48.79 9.79
N ASN A 118 28.52 -48.45 8.58
CA ASN A 118 29.09 -48.95 7.30
C ASN A 118 28.24 -48.65 6.04
N ASP A 119 28.92 -48.06 5.05
CA ASP A 119 29.07 -48.53 3.66
C ASP A 119 28.04 -48.36 2.51
N VAL A 120 28.57 -47.66 1.48
CA VAL A 120 28.78 -48.06 0.06
C VAL A 120 27.88 -47.51 -1.08
N ASN A 121 28.53 -46.62 -1.84
CA ASN A 121 28.58 -46.34 -3.30
C ASN A 121 27.78 -47.18 -4.32
N VAL A 122 27.41 -46.56 -5.46
CA VAL A 122 27.97 -46.80 -6.82
C VAL A 122 27.48 -45.77 -7.86
N ARG A 123 28.41 -45.32 -8.73
CA ARG A 123 28.26 -44.49 -9.96
C ARG A 123 28.14 -45.36 -11.24
N ARG A 124 27.65 -44.76 -12.35
CA ARG A 124 28.06 -44.85 -13.80
C ARG A 124 26.83 -44.91 -14.73
N SER A 125 26.83 -44.60 -16.04
CA SER A 125 27.39 -43.56 -16.94
C SER A 125 27.00 -43.92 -18.40
N LEU A 126 26.27 -43.05 -19.15
CA LEU A 126 26.17 -42.83 -20.64
C LEU A 126 26.02 -44.07 -21.61
N PRO A 127 25.91 -43.99 -22.97
CA PRO A 127 25.83 -42.86 -23.95
C PRO A 127 24.82 -43.00 -25.16
N TYR A 128 24.78 -41.95 -26.00
CA TYR A 128 24.61 -41.86 -27.49
C TYR A 128 23.30 -42.22 -28.23
N PHE A 129 22.79 -41.28 -29.05
CA PHE A 129 22.56 -41.45 -30.50
C PHE A 129 22.30 -40.09 -31.20
N SER A 130 22.84 -39.95 -32.41
CA SER A 130 22.85 -38.78 -33.29
C SER A 130 21.97 -38.99 -34.53
N ILE A 131 21.22 -37.97 -34.99
CA ILE A 131 20.74 -37.86 -36.38
C ILE A 131 20.83 -36.41 -36.86
N PHE A 132 21.40 -36.23 -38.05
CA PHE A 132 21.53 -35.00 -38.84
C PHE A 132 20.19 -34.55 -39.44
N ASN A 133 19.97 -33.23 -39.60
CA ASN A 133 19.36 -32.65 -40.79
C ASN A 133 19.65 -31.14 -40.90
N HIS A 134 19.96 -30.71 -42.12
CA HIS A 134 20.40 -29.38 -42.53
C HIS A 134 19.32 -28.29 -42.43
N VAL A 135 19.70 -27.09 -41.96
CA VAL A 135 18.94 -25.82 -42.05
C VAL A 135 19.93 -24.70 -42.46
N PRO A 136 19.56 -23.78 -43.38
CA PRO A 136 20.45 -22.76 -43.97
C PRO A 136 20.86 -21.62 -43.00
N PRO A 137 21.93 -20.85 -43.30
CA PRO A 137 22.64 -20.04 -42.31
C PRO A 137 21.96 -18.70 -41.96
N PRO A 138 22.06 -18.23 -40.70
CA PRO A 138 21.68 -16.88 -40.28
C PRO A 138 22.78 -15.83 -40.55
N PRO A 139 22.44 -14.53 -40.56
CA PRO A 139 23.35 -13.40 -40.88
C PRO A 139 24.49 -13.22 -39.86
N PRO A 140 25.58 -12.48 -40.22
CA PRO A 140 26.89 -12.61 -39.59
C PRO A 140 26.93 -12.22 -38.12
N SER A 141 27.48 -13.15 -37.32
CA SER A 141 27.78 -12.99 -35.90
C SER A 141 28.95 -12.04 -35.68
N VAL A 142 28.75 -11.05 -34.80
CA VAL A 142 29.80 -10.21 -34.22
C VAL A 142 30.80 -11.11 -33.48
N SER A 143 32.08 -10.97 -33.82
CA SER A 143 33.20 -11.74 -33.27
C SER A 143 33.36 -11.53 -31.75
N LEU A 144 33.09 -12.59 -30.98
CA LEU A 144 33.44 -12.71 -29.57
C LEU A 144 34.88 -13.26 -29.44
N ASN A 145 35.86 -12.40 -29.64
CA ASN A 145 37.25 -12.67 -29.25
C ASN A 145 37.62 -11.77 -28.07
N SER A 146 37.40 -12.27 -26.86
CA SER A 146 38.15 -11.93 -25.64
C SER A 146 37.57 -12.67 -24.44
N ILE A 147 37.84 -13.98 -24.35
CA ILE A 147 37.79 -14.69 -23.08
C ILE A 147 39.10 -15.46 -22.93
N SER A 148 40.07 -14.81 -22.29
CA SER A 148 41.07 -15.50 -21.49
C SER A 148 41.32 -14.67 -20.23
N ASN A 149 41.27 -15.38 -19.10
CA ASN A 149 41.55 -14.93 -17.72
C ASN A 149 40.44 -14.20 -16.98
N ILE A 150 39.54 -14.97 -16.34
CA ILE A 150 38.92 -14.55 -15.08
C ILE A 150 39.05 -15.67 -14.05
N ASN A 151 39.91 -15.41 -13.06
CA ASN A 151 39.99 -16.15 -11.81
C ASN A 151 38.64 -16.10 -11.08
N ASN A 152 38.30 -17.24 -10.46
CA ASN A 152 37.20 -17.37 -9.50
C ASN A 152 37.29 -16.33 -8.38
N ASN A 153 36.29 -15.46 -8.31
CA ASN A 153 35.58 -15.00 -7.10
C ASN A 153 34.91 -13.67 -7.40
N ASN A 154 33.59 -13.69 -7.65
CA ASN A 154 32.62 -12.69 -7.19
C ASN A 154 31.24 -12.96 -7.81
N ASN A 155 30.28 -13.34 -6.97
CA ASN A 155 28.85 -13.34 -7.28
C ASN A 155 28.36 -11.89 -7.44
N ASN A 156 28.71 -11.25 -8.55
CA ASN A 156 28.10 -9.99 -8.96
C ASN A 156 27.02 -10.29 -9.99
N ASN A 157 25.76 -10.05 -9.61
CA ASN A 157 24.63 -9.97 -10.52
C ASN A 157 24.95 -8.93 -11.60
N ASN A 158 25.46 -9.38 -12.76
CA ASN A 158 25.74 -8.55 -13.93
C ASN A 158 24.44 -7.96 -14.46
N ARG A 159 23.99 -6.85 -13.87
CA ARG A 159 22.94 -6.02 -14.44
C ARG A 159 23.54 -5.31 -15.65
N VAL A 160 23.13 -5.74 -16.84
CA VAL A 160 23.47 -5.09 -18.11
C VAL A 160 23.18 -3.58 -17.97
N HIS A 161 24.24 -2.77 -17.94
CA HIS A 161 24.14 -1.33 -17.87
C HIS A 161 24.15 -0.76 -19.29
N PHE A 162 23.01 -0.22 -19.73
CA PHE A 162 22.93 0.44 -21.02
C PHE A 162 23.46 1.88 -20.88
N PRO A 163 24.50 2.27 -21.64
CA PRO A 163 25.00 3.64 -21.66
C PRO A 163 23.86 4.63 -21.94
N LYS A 164 23.90 5.81 -21.30
CA LYS A 164 22.87 6.88 -21.42
C LYS A 164 21.51 6.59 -20.77
N THR A 165 21.36 5.49 -20.03
CA THR A 165 20.16 5.25 -19.22
C THR A 165 20.31 5.78 -17.80
N SER A 166 19.21 6.18 -17.18
CA SER A 166 19.17 6.55 -15.76
C SER A 166 17.85 6.15 -15.12
N ARG A 167 17.85 6.00 -13.80
CA ARG A 167 16.62 5.82 -13.02
C ARG A 167 15.96 7.18 -12.81
N ARG A 168 14.71 7.29 -13.26
CA ARG A 168 13.87 8.50 -13.14
C ARG A 168 12.67 8.18 -12.28
N LEU A 169 12.21 9.16 -11.50
CA LEU A 169 10.91 9.09 -10.84
C LEU A 169 9.80 8.84 -11.87
N PRO A 170 8.70 8.18 -11.49
CA PRO A 170 7.61 7.89 -12.42
C PRO A 170 6.92 9.17 -12.89
N GLN A 171 6.62 9.21 -14.19
CA GLN A 171 5.80 10.27 -14.81
C GLN A 171 4.32 9.90 -14.79
N CYS A 172 4.01 8.62 -14.55
CA CYS A 172 2.65 8.11 -14.44
C CYS A 172 2.54 7.04 -13.35
N LEU A 173 1.45 7.05 -12.59
CA LEU A 173 1.13 6.04 -11.57
C LEU A 173 -0.18 5.34 -11.89
N ILE A 174 -0.20 4.01 -11.78
CA ILE A 174 -1.43 3.24 -11.69
C ILE A 174 -1.77 3.10 -10.20
N ILE A 175 -2.68 3.95 -9.72
CA ILE A 175 -2.96 4.13 -8.29
C ILE A 175 -3.95 3.10 -7.73
N GLY A 176 -4.68 2.40 -8.59
CA GLY A 176 -5.74 1.51 -8.18
C GLY A 176 -6.60 1.05 -9.34
N VAL A 177 -7.66 0.28 -9.09
CA VAL A 177 -8.07 -0.24 -7.76
C VAL A 177 -7.63 -1.69 -7.60
N ARG A 178 -7.39 -2.13 -6.36
CA ARG A 178 -7.11 -3.54 -6.06
C ARG A 178 -8.18 -4.43 -6.70
N LYS A 179 -7.72 -5.48 -7.40
CA LYS A 179 -8.53 -6.47 -8.16
C LYS A 179 -9.12 -6.01 -9.49
N CYS A 180 -8.94 -4.75 -9.89
CA CYS A 180 -9.51 -4.24 -11.14
C CYS A 180 -8.67 -4.50 -12.40
N GLY A 181 -7.59 -5.30 -12.32
CA GLY A 181 -6.75 -5.57 -13.49
C GLY A 181 -5.51 -4.69 -13.61
N THR A 182 -5.12 -3.98 -12.55
CA THR A 182 -3.93 -3.10 -12.53
C THR A 182 -2.66 -3.77 -13.08
N ARG A 183 -2.47 -5.09 -12.83
CA ARG A 183 -1.30 -5.83 -13.35
C ARG A 183 -1.42 -6.11 -14.85
N ALA A 184 -2.63 -6.42 -15.33
CA ALA A 184 -2.87 -6.59 -16.76
C ALA A 184 -2.55 -5.29 -17.48
N LEU A 185 -3.14 -4.18 -17.02
CA LEU A 185 -2.89 -2.83 -17.52
C LEU A 185 -1.39 -2.51 -17.63
N LEU A 186 -0.63 -2.71 -16.55
CA LEU A 186 0.82 -2.42 -16.56
C LEU A 186 1.60 -3.28 -17.57
N GLU A 187 1.27 -4.57 -17.70
CA GLU A 187 1.95 -5.45 -18.65
C GLU A 187 1.56 -5.14 -20.10
N MET A 188 0.30 -4.77 -20.36
CA MET A 188 -0.18 -4.33 -21.67
C MET A 188 0.53 -3.04 -22.10
N LEU A 189 0.60 -2.03 -21.23
CA LEU A 189 1.29 -0.77 -21.52
C LEU A 189 2.79 -0.97 -21.76
N TYR A 190 3.42 -1.94 -21.12
CA TYR A 190 4.84 -2.24 -21.31
C TYR A 190 5.18 -2.81 -22.68
N LEU A 191 4.19 -3.16 -23.51
CA LEU A 191 4.40 -3.46 -24.92
C LEU A 191 4.87 -2.23 -25.71
N HIS A 192 4.59 -1.01 -25.23
CA HIS A 192 4.99 0.20 -25.92
C HIS A 192 6.49 0.49 -25.72
N PRO A 193 7.27 0.77 -26.79
CA PRO A 193 8.71 1.04 -26.68
C PRO A 193 9.10 2.27 -25.85
N ARG A 194 8.15 3.18 -25.60
CA ARG A 194 8.37 4.40 -24.79
C ARG A 194 8.05 4.18 -23.32
N ILE A 195 7.53 3.02 -22.92
CA ILE A 195 7.13 2.76 -21.54
C ILE A 195 8.16 1.86 -20.85
N GLN A 196 8.57 2.27 -19.66
CA GLN A 196 9.33 1.47 -18.72
C GLN A 196 8.49 1.25 -17.47
N LYS A 197 8.53 0.05 -16.89
CA LYS A 197 7.74 -0.27 -15.69
C LYS A 197 8.61 -0.67 -14.50
N ALA A 198 8.18 -0.28 -13.31
CA ALA A 198 8.69 -0.87 -12.08
C ALA A 198 8.40 -2.38 -12.04
N ALA A 199 9.32 -3.16 -11.46
CA ALA A 199 9.22 -4.62 -11.44
C ALA A 199 8.03 -5.13 -10.59
N GLY A 200 7.70 -4.42 -9.53
CA GLY A 200 6.66 -4.77 -8.56
C GLY A 200 5.97 -3.53 -7.99
N GLU A 201 5.13 -3.76 -6.98
CA GLU A 201 4.43 -2.72 -6.22
C GLU A 201 5.43 -2.14 -5.22
N VAL A 202 5.74 -0.85 -5.34
CA VAL A 202 6.82 -0.26 -4.53
C VAL A 202 6.34 0.14 -3.15
N HIS A 203 5.04 0.45 -3.02
CA HIS A 203 4.41 0.87 -1.77
C HIS A 203 5.16 2.03 -1.11
N PHE A 204 5.49 3.05 -1.90
CA PHE A 204 6.27 4.18 -1.40
C PHE A 204 5.39 5.17 -0.64
N PHE A 205 4.23 5.53 -1.20
CA PHE A 205 3.37 6.56 -0.63
C PHE A 205 2.45 6.07 0.50
N ASP A 206 2.09 4.78 0.50
CA ASP A 206 1.13 4.18 1.44
C ASP A 206 1.79 3.51 2.66
N ARG A 207 3.11 3.33 2.66
CA ARG A 207 3.85 2.78 3.80
C ARG A 207 4.85 3.79 4.34
N ASP A 208 4.66 4.24 5.56
CA ASP A 208 5.50 5.25 6.20
C ASP A 208 6.97 4.82 6.27
N GLU A 209 7.24 3.54 6.54
CA GLU A 209 8.58 2.95 6.52
C GLU A 209 9.31 3.13 5.18
N ASN A 210 8.59 3.24 4.07
CA ASN A 210 9.16 3.46 2.75
C ASN A 210 9.19 4.94 2.41
N TYR A 211 8.12 5.68 2.73
CA TYR A 211 8.03 7.11 2.49
C TYR A 211 9.16 7.89 3.19
N LEU A 212 9.47 7.53 4.44
CA LEU A 212 10.53 8.14 5.25
C LEU A 212 11.95 7.91 4.69
N LYS A 213 12.13 6.93 3.80
CA LYS A 213 13.42 6.71 3.10
C LYS A 213 13.68 7.74 1.99
N GLY A 214 12.70 8.58 1.67
CA GLY A 214 12.83 9.71 0.74
C GLY A 214 12.79 9.34 -0.74
N LEU A 215 12.69 10.37 -1.58
CA LEU A 215 12.52 10.22 -3.04
C LEU A 215 13.70 9.54 -3.73
N GLU A 216 14.91 9.67 -3.19
CA GLU A 216 16.08 9.00 -3.76
C GLU A 216 16.00 7.47 -3.60
N TRP A 217 15.47 7.00 -2.46
CA TRP A 217 15.16 5.58 -2.29
C TRP A 217 14.11 5.12 -3.30
N TYR A 218 13.04 5.93 -3.49
CA TYR A 218 11.99 5.61 -4.45
C TYR A 218 12.51 5.56 -5.89
N ARG A 219 13.32 6.55 -6.29
CA ARG A 219 14.00 6.60 -7.60
C ARG A 219 14.87 5.37 -7.83
N LYS A 220 15.60 4.88 -6.82
CA LYS A 220 16.41 3.66 -6.92
C LYS A 220 15.60 2.38 -7.17
N LYS A 221 14.28 2.38 -6.88
CA LYS A 221 13.37 1.27 -7.22
C LYS A 221 12.89 1.30 -8.67
N MET A 222 13.08 2.40 -9.39
CA MET A 222 12.67 2.54 -10.77
C MET A 222 13.62 1.82 -11.73
N PRO A 223 13.12 1.36 -12.90
CA PRO A 223 13.97 0.82 -13.95
C PRO A 223 14.89 1.91 -14.52
N HIS A 224 15.96 1.47 -15.19
CA HIS A 224 16.72 2.35 -16.07
C HIS A 224 15.87 2.66 -17.30
N SER A 225 15.78 3.93 -17.67
CA SER A 225 15.09 4.38 -18.88
C SER A 225 15.98 5.29 -19.71
N PHE A 226 15.66 5.46 -20.99
CA PHE A 226 16.21 6.52 -21.84
C PHE A 226 15.44 7.83 -21.64
N ARG A 227 16.02 8.94 -22.07
CA ARG A 227 15.31 10.23 -22.11
C ARG A 227 14.11 10.11 -23.07
N GLY A 228 12.96 10.65 -22.69
CA GLY A 228 11.74 10.61 -23.49
C GLY A 228 10.87 9.36 -23.29
N GLN A 229 11.38 8.34 -22.56
CA GLN A 229 10.56 7.24 -22.07
C GLN A 229 9.81 7.64 -20.79
N ILE A 230 8.63 7.06 -20.60
CA ILE A 230 7.75 7.22 -19.45
C ILE A 230 7.97 6.04 -18.51
N THR A 231 8.36 6.33 -17.27
CA THR A 231 8.40 5.34 -16.19
C THR A 231 7.04 5.27 -15.51
N ILE A 232 6.49 4.06 -15.40
CA ILE A 232 5.21 3.76 -14.74
C ILE A 232 5.43 2.87 -13.52
N GLU A 233 4.80 3.23 -12.40
CA GLU A 233 4.71 2.44 -11.18
C GLU A 233 3.26 2.11 -10.85
N LYS A 234 3.01 1.03 -10.11
CA LYS A 234 1.67 0.51 -9.85
C LYS A 234 1.57 -0.07 -8.44
N SER A 235 0.86 0.63 -7.56
CA SER A 235 0.55 0.19 -6.20
C SER A 235 -0.94 0.42 -5.92
N PRO A 236 -1.80 -0.62 -6.02
CA PRO A 236 -3.26 -0.44 -6.01
C PRO A 236 -3.84 0.05 -4.66
N SER A 237 -3.05 -0.03 -3.59
CA SER A 237 -3.38 0.52 -2.27
C SER A 237 -3.31 2.04 -2.22
N TYR A 238 -2.61 2.68 -3.17
CA TYR A 238 -2.53 4.15 -3.23
C TYR A 238 -3.92 4.77 -3.26
N PHE A 239 -4.82 4.27 -4.10
CA PHE A 239 -6.16 4.81 -4.27
C PHE A 239 -6.94 4.98 -2.97
N VAL A 240 -6.83 4.02 -2.05
CA VAL A 240 -7.67 3.95 -0.85
C VAL A 240 -7.01 4.56 0.39
N THR A 241 -5.70 4.82 0.32
CA THR A 241 -4.90 5.31 1.46
C THR A 241 -5.00 6.84 1.56
N PRO A 242 -5.53 7.42 2.66
CA PRO A 242 -5.87 8.84 2.73
C PRO A 242 -4.73 9.82 2.47
N GLU A 243 -3.51 9.50 2.90
CA GLU A 243 -2.35 10.40 2.84
C GLU A 243 -1.71 10.44 1.45
N VAL A 244 -2.01 9.46 0.59
CA VAL A 244 -1.29 9.24 -0.65
C VAL A 244 -1.46 10.37 -1.68
N PRO A 245 -2.67 10.93 -1.94
CA PRO A 245 -2.83 12.01 -2.91
C PRO A 245 -1.87 13.18 -2.65
N GLU A 246 -1.79 13.65 -1.41
CA GLU A 246 -0.93 14.77 -1.02
C GLU A 246 0.55 14.43 -1.15
N ARG A 247 0.95 13.22 -0.75
CA ARG A 247 2.34 12.75 -0.89
C ARG A 247 2.76 12.64 -2.35
N VAL A 248 1.85 12.21 -3.23
CA VAL A 248 2.09 12.16 -4.68
C VAL A 248 2.22 13.57 -5.25
N LYS A 249 1.33 14.51 -4.87
CA LYS A 249 1.38 15.90 -5.33
C LYS A 249 2.66 16.61 -4.88
N ALA A 250 3.11 16.33 -3.66
CA ALA A 250 4.38 16.85 -3.14
C ALA A 250 5.61 16.36 -3.92
N MET A 251 5.55 15.16 -4.53
CA MET A 251 6.60 14.67 -5.42
C MET A 251 6.53 15.34 -6.79
N ASN A 252 5.34 15.36 -7.40
CA ASN A 252 5.12 15.93 -8.72
C ASN A 252 3.65 16.30 -8.89
N SER A 253 3.34 17.60 -8.87
CA SER A 253 1.98 18.10 -9.02
C SER A 253 1.40 17.89 -10.41
N SER A 254 2.23 17.73 -11.45
CA SER A 254 1.82 17.54 -12.84
C SER A 254 1.83 16.06 -13.29
N ILE A 255 1.92 15.12 -12.35
CA ILE A 255 1.95 13.69 -12.66
C ILE A 255 0.61 13.21 -13.26
N LYS A 256 0.68 12.26 -14.19
CA LYS A 256 -0.52 11.60 -14.74
C LYS A 256 -0.90 10.38 -13.90
N LEU A 257 -2.19 10.17 -13.67
CA LEU A 257 -2.70 9.10 -12.83
C LEU A 257 -3.65 8.21 -13.64
N LEU A 258 -3.46 6.90 -13.54
CA LEU A 258 -4.34 5.90 -14.12
C LEU A 258 -5.10 5.20 -12.99
N LEU A 259 -6.43 5.22 -13.07
CA LEU A 259 -7.32 4.53 -12.15
C LEU A 259 -8.16 3.51 -12.93
N ILE A 260 -7.86 2.23 -12.80
CA ILE A 260 -8.66 1.17 -13.41
C ILE A 260 -9.71 0.66 -12.43
N VAL A 261 -10.97 0.66 -12.86
CA VAL A 261 -12.13 0.23 -12.07
C VAL A 261 -12.87 -0.91 -12.75
N ARG A 262 -13.64 -1.68 -11.99
CA ARG A 262 -14.48 -2.77 -12.47
C ARG A 262 -15.80 -2.76 -11.71
N GLU A 263 -16.77 -3.51 -12.21
CA GLU A 263 -18.05 -3.73 -11.55
C GLU A 263 -17.84 -4.05 -10.04
N PRO A 264 -18.39 -3.22 -9.13
CA PRO A 264 -18.14 -3.25 -7.68
C PRO A 264 -18.29 -4.63 -7.01
N VAL A 265 -19.35 -5.37 -7.36
CA VAL A 265 -19.65 -6.70 -6.79
C VAL A 265 -18.63 -7.72 -7.27
N THR A 266 -18.36 -7.76 -8.57
CA THR A 266 -17.33 -8.63 -9.17
C THR A 266 -15.96 -8.32 -8.59
N ARG A 267 -15.63 -7.04 -8.36
CA ARG A 267 -14.39 -6.63 -7.69
C ARG A 267 -14.31 -7.17 -6.26
N ALA A 268 -15.38 -7.02 -5.49
CA ALA A 268 -15.46 -7.49 -4.11
C ALA A 268 -15.31 -9.02 -4.01
N ILE A 269 -15.99 -9.77 -4.88
CA ILE A 269 -15.87 -11.24 -4.98
C ILE A 269 -14.43 -11.63 -5.35
N SER A 270 -13.80 -10.91 -6.29
CA SER A 270 -12.41 -11.17 -6.68
C SER A 270 -11.42 -10.92 -5.53
N ASP A 271 -11.75 -9.96 -4.66
CA ASP A 271 -10.95 -9.64 -3.48
C ASP A 271 -11.09 -10.73 -2.41
N TYR A 272 -12.32 -11.12 -2.09
CA TYR A 272 -12.62 -12.28 -1.25
C TYR A 272 -11.87 -13.53 -1.71
N THR A 273 -11.95 -13.85 -3.01
CA THR A 273 -11.29 -15.02 -3.61
C THR A 273 -9.78 -14.99 -3.38
N GLN A 274 -9.16 -13.81 -3.48
CA GLN A 274 -7.72 -13.69 -3.20
C GLN A 274 -7.40 -13.80 -1.71
N LEU A 275 -8.20 -13.17 -0.84
CA LEU A 275 -8.01 -13.26 0.60
C LEU A 275 -8.13 -14.70 1.10
N LYS A 276 -9.16 -15.43 0.63
CA LYS A 276 -9.35 -16.86 0.92
C LYS A 276 -8.17 -17.71 0.47
N ALA A 277 -7.68 -17.49 -0.76
CA ALA A 277 -6.52 -18.22 -1.28
C ALA A 277 -5.24 -17.94 -0.46
N HIS A 278 -5.01 -16.69 -0.07
CA HIS A 278 -3.86 -16.33 0.76
C HIS A 278 -3.93 -16.94 2.17
N ALA A 279 -5.13 -16.93 2.78
CA ALA A 279 -5.35 -17.55 4.09
C ALA A 279 -5.12 -19.05 4.05
N ALA A 280 -5.53 -19.74 2.98
CA ALA A 280 -5.30 -21.18 2.82
C ALA A 280 -3.81 -21.55 2.69
N THR A 281 -2.96 -20.64 2.21
CA THR A 281 -1.51 -20.84 2.08
C THR A 281 -0.70 -20.30 3.26
N ALA A 282 -1.32 -19.59 4.19
CA ALA A 282 -0.63 -19.07 5.36
C ALA A 282 -0.30 -20.23 6.31
N ALA A 283 0.95 -20.31 6.78
CA ALA A 283 1.35 -21.28 7.79
C ALA A 283 0.60 -20.97 9.09
N VAL A 284 -0.46 -21.73 9.39
CA VAL A 284 -1.15 -21.67 10.66
C VAL A 284 -0.34 -22.50 11.67
N PRO A 285 0.05 -21.94 12.83
CA PRO A 285 0.64 -22.74 13.90
C PRO A 285 -0.30 -23.89 14.26
N GLN A 286 0.21 -25.13 14.32
CA GLN A 286 -0.59 -26.35 14.56
C GLN A 286 -1.37 -26.35 15.89
N SER A 287 -1.14 -25.37 16.76
CA SER A 287 -1.75 -25.23 18.08
C SER A 287 -3.10 -24.48 18.11
N VAL A 288 -3.60 -23.96 16.98
CA VAL A 288 -4.88 -23.25 16.92
C VAL A 288 -5.80 -23.94 15.91
N PRO A 289 -7.03 -24.35 16.28
CA PRO A 289 -7.98 -24.89 15.30
C PRO A 289 -8.20 -23.85 14.19
N PRO A 290 -8.18 -24.26 12.92
CA PRO A 290 -8.33 -23.32 11.82
C PRO A 290 -9.67 -22.57 11.98
N PRO A 291 -9.68 -21.24 11.88
CA PRO A 291 -10.93 -20.49 11.98
C PRO A 291 -11.90 -20.98 10.92
N VAL A 292 -13.17 -21.14 11.30
CA VAL A 292 -14.24 -21.53 10.37
C VAL A 292 -14.25 -20.53 9.21
N ALA A 293 -13.90 -21.01 8.02
CA ALA A 293 -13.76 -20.16 6.85
C ALA A 293 -15.16 -19.75 6.35
N LYS A 294 -15.57 -18.54 6.71
CA LYS A 294 -16.85 -17.97 6.25
C LYS A 294 -16.90 -17.87 4.73
N ASN A 295 -18.08 -18.14 4.17
CA ASN A 295 -18.36 -17.90 2.76
C ASN A 295 -18.47 -16.38 2.49
N PHE A 296 -18.67 -15.99 1.23
CA PHE A 296 -18.70 -14.57 0.87
C PHE A 296 -19.96 -13.89 1.43
N GLU A 297 -21.09 -14.60 1.38
CA GLU A 297 -22.41 -14.16 1.81
C GLU A 297 -22.44 -13.84 3.31
N GLU A 298 -21.87 -14.71 4.14
CA GLU A 298 -21.71 -14.54 5.59
C GLU A 298 -20.82 -13.36 5.98
N LEU A 299 -19.96 -12.91 5.07
CA LEU A 299 -19.09 -11.75 5.27
C LEU A 299 -19.71 -10.47 4.70
N ALA A 300 -20.38 -10.57 3.56
CA ALA A 300 -20.97 -9.47 2.81
C ALA A 300 -22.32 -9.03 3.39
N LEU A 301 -23.02 -9.89 4.11
CA LEU A 301 -24.29 -9.60 4.75
C LEU A 301 -24.20 -9.74 6.27
N LEU A 302 -24.95 -8.91 6.99
CA LEU A 302 -25.17 -9.02 8.42
C LEU A 302 -26.26 -10.08 8.72
N PRO A 303 -26.37 -10.58 9.97
CA PRO A 303 -27.37 -11.59 10.34
C PRO A 303 -28.82 -11.18 10.08
N ASN A 304 -29.13 -9.88 10.08
CA ASN A 304 -30.44 -9.33 9.72
C ASN A 304 -30.67 -9.27 8.19
N GLY A 305 -29.71 -9.74 7.39
CA GLY A 305 -29.75 -9.75 5.94
C GLY A 305 -29.34 -8.43 5.27
N THR A 306 -29.01 -7.35 6.00
CA THR A 306 -28.56 -6.10 5.38
C THR A 306 -27.11 -6.19 4.92
N VAL A 307 -26.69 -5.32 4.00
CA VAL A 307 -25.30 -5.30 3.50
C VAL A 307 -24.35 -4.89 4.63
N ASN A 308 -23.24 -5.61 4.76
CA ASN A 308 -22.19 -5.32 5.72
C ASN A 308 -21.20 -4.30 5.14
N GLU A 309 -21.48 -3.02 5.30
CA GLU A 309 -20.65 -1.93 4.77
C GLU A 309 -19.23 -1.88 5.35
N LEU A 310 -19.03 -2.48 6.53
CA LEU A 310 -17.72 -2.60 7.19
C LEU A 310 -16.88 -3.74 6.59
N TYR A 311 -17.47 -4.61 5.77
CA TYR A 311 -16.72 -5.64 5.08
C TYR A 311 -15.80 -4.99 4.05
N ARG A 312 -14.50 -5.00 4.34
CA ARG A 312 -13.48 -4.27 3.56
C ARG A 312 -13.60 -4.42 2.03
N PRO A 313 -13.84 -5.61 1.45
CA PRO A 313 -14.07 -5.72 0.02
C PRO A 313 -15.25 -4.91 -0.52
N LEU A 314 -16.32 -4.71 0.25
CA LEU A 314 -17.44 -3.86 -0.14
C LEU A 314 -17.08 -2.38 0.02
N THR A 315 -16.48 -2.00 1.15
CA THR A 315 -16.05 -0.61 1.38
C THR A 315 -15.10 -0.12 0.29
N LEU A 316 -14.12 -0.94 -0.12
CA LEU A 316 -13.17 -0.58 -1.17
C LEU A 316 -13.79 -0.53 -2.58
N SER A 317 -14.98 -1.11 -2.75
CA SER A 317 -15.76 -1.03 -3.98
C SER A 317 -16.63 0.23 -4.06
N MET A 318 -16.76 1.01 -2.98
CA MET A 318 -17.46 2.32 -2.98
C MET A 318 -16.54 3.41 -3.56
N TYR A 319 -16.31 3.37 -4.87
CA TYR A 319 -15.24 4.16 -5.50
C TYR A 319 -15.40 5.68 -5.30
N HIS A 320 -16.62 6.22 -5.29
CA HIS A 320 -16.87 7.67 -5.13
C HIS A 320 -16.23 8.24 -3.86
N LEU A 321 -16.25 7.49 -2.74
CA LEU A 321 -15.63 7.90 -1.46
C LEU A 321 -14.13 8.17 -1.59
N HIS A 322 -13.46 7.38 -2.43
CA HIS A 322 -12.02 7.47 -2.61
C HIS A 322 -11.67 8.48 -3.70
N VAL A 323 -12.40 8.50 -4.82
CA VAL A 323 -12.18 9.44 -5.93
C VAL A 323 -12.29 10.88 -5.46
N HIS A 324 -13.27 11.20 -4.61
CA HIS A 324 -13.44 12.55 -4.07
C HIS A 324 -12.13 13.13 -3.52
N ARG A 325 -11.41 12.35 -2.68
CA ARG A 325 -10.12 12.78 -2.12
C ARG A 325 -9.02 12.99 -3.16
N TRP A 326 -9.03 12.22 -4.24
CA TRP A 326 -8.07 12.43 -5.32
C TRP A 326 -8.38 13.69 -6.12
N LEU A 327 -9.66 13.99 -6.34
CA LEU A 327 -10.11 15.18 -7.06
C LEU A 327 -9.96 16.47 -6.23
N GLU A 328 -9.95 16.40 -4.90
CA GLU A 328 -9.57 17.53 -4.03
C GLU A 328 -8.11 17.97 -4.25
N VAL A 329 -7.25 17.04 -4.68
CA VAL A 329 -5.79 17.24 -4.75
C VAL A 329 -5.30 17.42 -6.18
N PHE A 330 -5.84 16.65 -7.13
CA PHE A 330 -5.48 16.67 -8.54
C PHE A 330 -6.67 17.10 -9.40
N PRO A 331 -6.44 17.91 -10.45
CA PRO A 331 -7.47 18.23 -11.41
C PRO A 331 -7.92 16.96 -12.15
N ARG A 332 -9.20 16.91 -12.54
CA ARG A 332 -9.85 15.76 -13.17
C ARG A 332 -9.12 15.29 -14.43
N GLU A 333 -8.51 16.21 -15.17
CA GLU A 333 -7.79 15.99 -16.41
C GLU A 333 -6.46 15.25 -16.20
N GLN A 334 -5.92 15.23 -14.97
CA GLN A 334 -4.73 14.45 -14.63
C GLN A 334 -5.03 13.00 -14.25
N ILE A 335 -6.31 12.61 -14.19
CA ILE A 335 -6.73 11.26 -13.84
C ILE A 335 -7.49 10.65 -15.00
N LEU A 336 -6.94 9.61 -15.62
CA LEU A 336 -7.68 8.78 -16.56
C LEU A 336 -8.32 7.60 -15.83
N PHE A 337 -9.64 7.51 -15.95
CA PHE A 337 -10.44 6.40 -15.47
C PHE A 337 -10.50 5.34 -16.58
N VAL A 338 -10.02 4.14 -16.29
CA VAL A 338 -9.94 3.02 -17.24
C VAL A 338 -11.02 2.01 -16.87
N ASN A 339 -11.87 1.66 -17.84
CA ASN A 339 -12.88 0.63 -17.65
C ASN A 339 -12.21 -0.74 -17.73
N GLY A 340 -12.08 -1.40 -16.58
CA GLY A 340 -11.42 -2.69 -16.44
C GLY A 340 -12.26 -3.87 -16.92
N ASP A 341 -13.57 -3.72 -17.05
CA ASP A 341 -14.43 -4.74 -17.66
C ASP A 341 -14.27 -4.68 -19.19
N GLN A 342 -14.24 -3.48 -19.77
CA GLN A 342 -13.85 -3.28 -21.17
C GLN A 342 -12.41 -3.68 -21.44
N LEU A 343 -11.46 -3.52 -20.51
CA LEU A 343 -10.09 -4.02 -20.70
C LEU A 343 -10.03 -5.55 -20.85
N ILE A 344 -10.99 -6.28 -20.25
CA ILE A 344 -11.08 -7.74 -20.35
C ILE A 344 -11.65 -8.15 -21.71
N GLU A 345 -12.66 -7.42 -22.21
CA GLU A 345 -13.37 -7.72 -23.45
C GLU A 345 -12.67 -7.18 -24.69
N ASP A 346 -12.23 -5.93 -24.65
CA ASP A 346 -11.54 -5.21 -25.72
C ASP A 346 -10.34 -4.41 -25.16
N PRO A 347 -9.17 -5.04 -25.01
CA PRO A 347 -8.00 -4.37 -24.46
C PRO A 347 -7.49 -3.22 -25.35
N ILE A 348 -7.71 -3.26 -26.67
CA ILE A 348 -7.10 -2.27 -27.58
C ILE A 348 -7.77 -0.90 -27.45
N SER A 349 -9.09 -0.83 -27.25
CA SER A 349 -9.79 0.45 -27.05
C SER A 349 -9.29 1.17 -25.81
N GLN A 350 -9.15 0.46 -24.69
CA GLN A 350 -8.64 1.04 -23.44
C GLN A 350 -7.17 1.45 -23.55
N VAL A 351 -6.33 0.65 -24.19
CA VAL A 351 -4.90 1.00 -24.38
C VAL A 351 -4.74 2.25 -25.24
N ARG A 352 -5.51 2.42 -26.31
CA ARG A 352 -5.47 3.63 -27.16
C ARG A 352 -5.87 4.89 -26.41
N ARG A 353 -6.88 4.80 -25.52
CA ARG A 353 -7.24 5.92 -24.63
C ARG A 353 -6.05 6.33 -23.75
N ILE A 354 -5.30 5.35 -23.25
CA ILE A 354 -4.13 5.59 -22.39
C ILE A 354 -2.95 6.14 -23.19
N GLU A 355 -2.67 5.63 -24.39
CA GLU A 355 -1.61 6.18 -25.26
C GLU A 355 -1.89 7.66 -25.56
N SER A 356 -3.15 8.00 -25.89
CA SER A 356 -3.58 9.38 -26.11
C SER A 356 -3.43 10.24 -24.85
N PHE A 357 -3.90 9.74 -23.70
CA PHE A 357 -3.77 10.41 -22.41
C PHE A 357 -2.33 10.63 -21.99
N LEU A 358 -1.42 9.70 -22.30
CA LEU A 358 0.01 9.83 -22.03
C LEU A 358 0.76 10.66 -23.07
N GLU A 359 0.07 11.12 -24.14
CA GLU A 359 0.64 11.88 -25.25
C GLU A 359 1.79 11.13 -25.95
N ILE A 360 1.59 9.83 -26.18
CA ILE A 360 2.52 8.98 -26.92
C ILE A 360 1.87 8.46 -28.18
N GLU A 361 2.69 8.20 -29.19
CA GLU A 361 2.22 7.71 -30.48
C GLU A 361 1.62 6.29 -30.36
N PRO A 362 0.48 5.98 -31.00
CA PRO A 362 -0.14 4.67 -30.84
C PRO A 362 0.72 3.58 -31.47
N ARG A 363 1.36 2.76 -30.63
CA ARG A 363 2.27 1.67 -31.08
C ARG A 363 1.72 0.29 -30.77
N ILE A 364 0.89 0.17 -29.74
CA ILE A 364 0.30 -1.11 -29.38
C ILE A 364 -0.83 -1.43 -30.38
N LYS A 365 -0.81 -2.63 -30.94
CA LYS A 365 -1.75 -3.10 -31.98
C LYS A 365 -2.62 -4.24 -31.47
N ALA A 366 -3.73 -4.50 -32.14
CA ALA A 366 -4.58 -5.66 -31.87
C ALA A 366 -3.80 -6.98 -31.95
N SER A 367 -2.82 -7.08 -32.86
CA SER A 367 -1.94 -8.25 -33.02
C SER A 367 -1.03 -8.53 -31.81
N ASN A 368 -0.89 -7.58 -30.87
CA ASN A 368 -0.19 -7.80 -29.61
C ASN A 368 -1.05 -8.56 -28.58
N PHE A 369 -2.31 -8.84 -28.89
CA PHE A 369 -3.24 -9.54 -28.01
C PHE A 369 -3.78 -10.78 -28.71
N TYR A 370 -3.88 -11.88 -27.99
CA TYR A 370 -4.59 -13.07 -28.43
C TYR A 370 -5.39 -13.62 -27.25
N PHE A 371 -6.62 -14.06 -27.52
CA PHE A 371 -7.45 -14.66 -26.47
C PHE A 371 -6.98 -16.10 -26.23
N ASN A 372 -6.74 -16.45 -24.98
CA ASN A 372 -6.38 -17.82 -24.60
C ASN A 372 -7.60 -18.47 -23.94
N GLU A 373 -8.23 -19.42 -24.64
CA GLU A 373 -9.46 -20.09 -24.18
C GLU A 373 -9.27 -20.84 -22.87
N THR A 374 -8.15 -21.55 -22.70
CA THR A 374 -7.83 -22.27 -21.46
C THR A 374 -7.71 -21.31 -20.28
N LYS A 375 -7.14 -20.12 -20.51
CA LYS A 375 -7.01 -19.09 -19.48
C LYS A 375 -8.31 -18.31 -19.27
N GLY A 376 -9.12 -18.16 -20.31
CA GLY A 376 -10.31 -17.30 -20.33
C GLY A 376 -9.99 -15.80 -20.37
N PHE A 377 -8.77 -15.42 -20.78
CA PHE A 377 -8.33 -14.02 -20.82
C PHE A 377 -7.37 -13.77 -21.99
N TYR A 378 -7.27 -12.51 -22.41
CA TYR A 378 -6.23 -12.07 -23.34
C TYR A 378 -4.81 -12.26 -22.75
N CYS A 379 -3.94 -12.82 -23.59
CA CYS A 379 -2.51 -12.91 -23.39
C CYS A 379 -1.78 -11.97 -24.36
N LEU A 380 -0.51 -11.71 -24.07
CA LEU A 380 0.29 -10.71 -24.77
C LEU A 380 1.24 -11.38 -25.74
N ARG A 381 1.42 -10.77 -26.90
CA ARG A 381 2.40 -11.13 -27.92
C ARG A 381 3.37 -9.98 -28.14
N ASN A 382 4.66 -10.25 -27.97
CA ASN A 382 5.73 -9.32 -28.29
C ASN A 382 6.78 -9.99 -29.20
N GLU A 383 7.81 -9.24 -29.60
CA GLU A 383 8.87 -9.74 -30.48
C GLU A 383 9.66 -10.91 -29.87
N THR A 384 9.70 -11.01 -28.54
CA THR A 384 10.41 -12.06 -27.80
C THR A 384 9.55 -13.31 -27.52
N GLY A 385 8.26 -13.28 -27.82
CA GLY A 385 7.35 -14.41 -27.67
C GLY A 385 5.98 -14.07 -27.07
N ASP A 386 5.21 -15.13 -26.84
CA ASP A 386 3.88 -15.06 -26.26
C ASP A 386 3.94 -15.23 -24.73
N LYS A 387 3.15 -14.43 -24.02
CA LYS A 387 3.15 -14.40 -22.55
C LYS A 387 1.75 -14.12 -22.00
N CYS A 388 1.26 -15.07 -21.21
CA CYS A 388 0.08 -14.86 -20.38
C CYS A 388 0.44 -14.27 -19.00
N LEU A 389 -0.53 -13.63 -18.35
CA LEU A 389 -0.38 -13.24 -16.95
C LEU A 389 -0.23 -14.48 -16.04
N ARG A 390 0.41 -14.30 -14.87
CA ARG A 390 0.58 -15.38 -13.87
C ARG A 390 -0.75 -16.01 -13.46
N GLU A 391 -0.72 -17.26 -13.00
CA GLU A 391 -1.89 -18.04 -12.53
C GLU A 391 -2.68 -17.32 -11.42
N THR A 392 -2.00 -16.49 -10.62
CA THR A 392 -2.64 -15.65 -9.61
C THR A 392 -3.55 -14.55 -10.19
N LYS A 393 -3.67 -14.43 -11.51
CA LYS A 393 -4.52 -13.47 -12.24
C LYS A 393 -5.57 -14.25 -13.04
N GLY A 394 -6.84 -13.89 -12.87
CA GLY A 394 -7.97 -14.60 -13.47
C GLY A 394 -8.42 -15.84 -12.69
N ARG A 395 -8.37 -15.81 -11.34
CA ARG A 395 -8.85 -16.95 -10.53
C ARG A 395 -10.36 -17.14 -10.73
N LYS A 396 -10.79 -18.40 -10.82
CA LYS A 396 -12.21 -18.75 -10.80
C LYS A 396 -12.85 -18.21 -9.52
N HIS A 397 -13.91 -17.44 -9.67
CA HIS A 397 -14.69 -16.92 -8.54
C HIS A 397 -15.56 -18.04 -7.95
N PRO A 398 -15.84 -18.03 -6.64
CA PRO A 398 -16.83 -18.92 -6.05
C PRO A 398 -18.22 -18.67 -6.66
N HIS A 399 -19.07 -19.68 -6.65
CA HIS A 399 -20.49 -19.47 -6.90
C HIS A 399 -21.08 -18.68 -5.72
N ILE A 400 -21.80 -17.59 -6.02
CA ILE A 400 -22.49 -16.76 -5.05
C ILE A 400 -23.97 -16.80 -5.40
N ASP A 401 -24.84 -16.86 -4.38
CA ASP A 401 -26.29 -16.84 -4.58
C ASP A 401 -26.69 -15.61 -5.44
N PRO A 402 -27.40 -15.80 -6.56
CA PRO A 402 -27.86 -14.71 -7.42
C PRO A 402 -28.66 -13.62 -6.67
N ASN A 403 -29.42 -13.99 -5.63
CA ASN A 403 -30.15 -13.02 -4.81
C ASN A 403 -29.21 -12.11 -4.02
N VAL A 404 -28.08 -12.66 -3.56
CA VAL A 404 -27.05 -11.88 -2.87
C VAL A 404 -26.33 -10.96 -3.85
N ILE A 405 -26.01 -11.43 -5.07
CA ILE A 405 -25.45 -10.59 -6.13
C ILE A 405 -26.39 -9.43 -6.42
N SER A 406 -27.67 -9.70 -6.66
CA SER A 406 -28.68 -8.70 -6.98
C SER A 406 -28.86 -7.70 -5.84
N LYS A 407 -28.87 -8.17 -4.59
CA LYS A 407 -28.91 -7.30 -3.40
C LYS A 407 -27.70 -6.37 -3.32
N LEU A 408 -26.51 -6.88 -3.60
CA LEU A 408 -25.29 -6.07 -3.61
C LEU A 408 -25.26 -5.07 -4.77
N ARG A 409 -25.76 -5.43 -5.95
CA ARG A 409 -25.86 -4.50 -7.10
C ARG A 409 -26.79 -3.34 -6.79
N ARG A 410 -27.98 -3.61 -6.24
CA ARG A 410 -28.90 -2.55 -5.77
C ARG A 410 -28.26 -1.66 -4.71
N PHE A 411 -27.51 -2.25 -3.78
CA PHE A 411 -26.75 -1.49 -2.79
C PHE A 411 -25.70 -0.57 -3.43
N PHE A 412 -24.97 -1.04 -4.44
CA PHE A 412 -23.96 -0.23 -5.13
C PHE A 412 -24.54 0.76 -6.14
N ALA A 413 -25.80 0.64 -6.57
CA ALA A 413 -26.39 1.51 -7.59
C ALA A 413 -26.22 3.01 -7.27
N GLU A 414 -26.56 3.43 -6.04
CA GLU A 414 -26.39 4.83 -5.61
C GLU A 414 -24.91 5.25 -5.55
N HIS A 415 -24.03 4.34 -5.10
CA HIS A 415 -22.59 4.59 -5.06
C HIS A 415 -21.97 4.69 -6.45
N ASN A 416 -22.49 3.94 -7.41
CA ASN A 416 -22.07 3.94 -8.81
C ASN A 416 -22.49 5.24 -9.47
N GLN A 417 -23.73 5.68 -9.27
CA GLN A 417 -24.22 6.94 -9.80
C GLN A 417 -23.39 8.13 -9.32
N LYS A 418 -23.10 8.21 -8.02
CA LYS A 418 -22.19 9.22 -7.45
C LYS A 418 -20.79 9.16 -8.08
N PHE A 419 -20.28 7.96 -8.35
CA PHE A 419 -18.99 7.80 -9.01
C PHE A 419 -19.04 8.28 -10.46
N TYR A 420 -20.08 7.95 -11.22
CA TYR A 420 -20.26 8.38 -12.61
C TYR A 420 -20.35 9.91 -12.73
N GLU A 421 -21.07 10.56 -11.82
CA GLU A 421 -21.15 12.02 -11.75
C GLU A 421 -19.78 12.65 -11.49
N LEU A 422 -19.01 12.13 -10.54
CA LEU A 422 -17.67 12.64 -10.22
C LEU A 422 -16.69 12.50 -11.39
N ILE A 423 -16.81 11.44 -12.18
CA ILE A 423 -15.88 11.17 -13.28
C ILE A 423 -16.38 11.67 -14.63
N GLY A 424 -17.67 12.01 -14.75
CA GLY A 424 -18.31 12.43 -16.00
C GLY A 424 -18.43 11.32 -17.06
N GLU A 425 -18.46 10.06 -16.65
CA GLU A 425 -18.50 8.87 -17.53
C GLU A 425 -19.28 7.76 -16.83
N ASP A 426 -20.24 7.15 -17.55
CA ASP A 426 -20.95 5.95 -17.12
C ASP A 426 -20.11 4.71 -17.48
N MET A 427 -19.91 3.81 -16.52
CA MET A 427 -19.14 2.57 -16.71
C MET A 427 -20.00 1.38 -17.17
N GLY A 428 -21.32 1.53 -17.25
CA GLY A 428 -22.26 0.51 -17.71
C GLY A 428 -22.39 -0.67 -16.76
N TRP A 429 -22.29 -0.45 -15.44
CA TRP A 429 -22.42 -1.53 -14.47
C TRP A 429 -23.89 -1.86 -14.19
N PRO A 430 -24.23 -3.16 -14.04
CA PRO A 430 -25.61 -3.58 -13.78
C PRO A 430 -26.09 -3.17 -12.39
N GLU A 431 -27.36 -2.78 -12.30
CA GLU A 431 -28.04 -2.40 -11.05
C GLU A 431 -28.79 -3.58 -10.39
N GLU A 432 -29.04 -4.67 -11.12
CA GLU A 432 -29.75 -5.87 -10.63
C GLU A 432 -29.07 -7.20 -10.93
#